data_AF-A0A0L8FZI6-F1
#
_entry.id   AF-A0A0L8FZI6-F1
#
_cell.length_a   1.000
_cell.length_b   1.000
_cell.length_c   1.000
_cell.angle_alpha   90.00
_cell.angle_beta   90.00
_cell.angle_gamma   90.00
#
_symmetry.space_group_name_H-M   'P 1'
#
loop_
_entity.id
_entity.type
_entity.pdbx_description
1 polymer ?
#
loop_
_entity_poly.entity_id
_entity_poly.type
_entity_poly.pdbx_seq_one_letter_code
_entity_poly.pdbx_strand_id
1 'polypeptide(L)'
;MYTDGGEDYDFMELKLVDGTLKLRFDLGGGAMIMSVGQRLNNMQWHTVEIQRAKAQTNLVVNNIAETMETKPYDIVREEENKESFVFIGGMPMEYGAKLDRLALPSVIFEPQFRGSIQNVLYSNCGGPMEAPIRLEESGIRGTEKDLCLENDPCLNGGTCLTTDKRVVCECTGTSYIGDFCQIALTLLFERMFPIENSKGKKQ
;
A
#
# COMPACT_ATOMS: atom_id res chain seq x y z
N MET A 1 1.45 -7.51 8.51
CA MET A 1 0.16 -7.31 7.81
C MET A 1 -0.34 -8.68 7.41
N TYR A 2 -1.64 -8.92 7.52
CA TYR A 2 -2.29 -10.13 7.07
C TYR A 2 -3.61 -9.81 6.35
N THR A 3 -3.85 -10.46 5.22
CA THR A 3 -5.14 -10.45 4.51
C THR A 3 -5.55 -11.89 4.26
N ASP A 4 -6.84 -12.16 4.40
CA ASP A 4 -7.42 -13.51 4.31
C ASP A 4 -8.63 -13.46 3.38
N GLY A 5 -8.64 -14.33 2.36
CA GLY A 5 -9.77 -14.52 1.45
C GLY A 5 -10.81 -15.52 1.97
N GLY A 6 -10.68 -15.97 3.22
CA GLY A 6 -11.54 -16.95 3.88
C GLY A 6 -11.18 -18.39 3.54
N GLU A 7 -12.21 -19.23 3.41
CA GLU A 7 -12.12 -20.67 3.16
C GLU A 7 -11.45 -21.06 1.83
N ASP A 8 -11.10 -20.09 0.98
CA ASP A 8 -10.61 -20.31 -0.39
C ASP A 8 -9.07 -20.29 -0.52
N TYR A 9 -8.34 -20.51 0.57
CA TYR A 9 -6.86 -20.58 0.62
C TYR A 9 -6.09 -19.29 0.27
N ASP A 10 -6.77 -18.24 -0.19
CA ASP A 10 -6.14 -16.97 -0.55
C ASP A 10 -5.68 -16.21 0.70
N PHE A 11 -4.40 -15.89 0.78
CA PHE A 11 -3.88 -15.02 1.83
C PHE A 11 -2.64 -14.25 1.39
N MET A 12 -2.37 -13.15 2.08
CA MET A 12 -1.07 -12.47 2.04
C MET A 12 -0.63 -12.13 3.46
N GLU A 13 0.58 -12.54 3.82
CA GLU A 13 1.26 -12.28 5.08
C GLU A 13 2.56 -11.52 4.81
N LEU A 14 2.70 -10.31 5.36
CA LEU A 14 3.95 -9.58 5.39
C LEU A 14 4.46 -9.50 6.84
N LYS A 15 5.68 -9.98 7.08
CA LYS A 15 6.32 -9.95 8.40
C LYS A 15 7.80 -9.63 8.34
N LEU A 16 8.32 -9.13 9.45
CA LEU A 16 9.74 -8.84 9.65
C LEU A 16 10.39 -9.99 10.41
N VAL A 17 11.39 -10.63 9.83
CA VAL A 17 12.14 -11.76 10.42
C VAL A 17 13.62 -11.44 10.38
N ASP A 18 14.25 -11.33 11.55
CA ASP A 18 15.68 -11.03 11.71
C ASP A 18 16.19 -9.84 10.89
N GLY A 19 15.35 -8.81 10.77
CA GLY A 19 15.67 -7.59 10.01
C GLY A 19 15.42 -7.68 8.50
N THR A 20 14.80 -8.75 8.02
CA THR A 20 14.41 -8.93 6.61
C THR A 20 12.90 -8.98 6.48
N LEU A 21 12.32 -8.26 5.52
CA LEU A 21 10.89 -8.36 5.25
C LEU A 21 10.61 -9.60 4.40
N LYS A 22 9.62 -10.39 4.82
CA LYS A 22 9.16 -11.59 4.13
C LYS A 22 7.70 -11.45 3.78
N LEU A 23 7.40 -11.56 2.48
CA LEU A 23 6.04 -11.64 1.96
C LEU A 23 5.75 -13.10 1.62
N ARG A 24 4.79 -13.70 2.31
CA ARG A 24 4.25 -15.03 2.02
C ARG A 24 2.83 -14.88 1.51
N PHE A 25 2.50 -15.51 0.42
CA PHE A 25 1.13 -15.44 -0.12
C PHE A 25 0.76 -16.70 -0.88
N ASP A 26 -0.53 -17.01 -0.87
CA ASP A 26 -1.14 -17.98 -1.76
C ASP A 26 -2.37 -17.30 -2.38
N LEU A 27 -2.52 -17.46 -3.69
CA LEU A 27 -3.61 -16.87 -4.47
C LEU A 27 -4.21 -17.96 -5.38
N GLY A 28 -4.24 -19.19 -4.85
CA GLY A 28 -4.76 -20.41 -5.47
C GLY A 28 -3.73 -21.26 -6.22
N GLY A 29 -2.54 -20.72 -6.50
CA GLY A 29 -1.46 -21.42 -7.19
C GLY A 29 -0.51 -22.22 -6.27
N GLY A 30 -0.73 -22.15 -4.95
CA GLY A 30 0.19 -22.65 -3.93
C GLY A 30 1.02 -21.53 -3.31
N ALA A 31 1.38 -21.73 -2.04
CA ALA A 31 2.08 -20.72 -1.25
C ALA A 31 3.48 -20.40 -1.79
N MET A 32 3.76 -19.10 -1.94
CA MET A 32 5.03 -18.53 -2.37
C MET A 32 5.62 -17.62 -1.29
N ILE A 33 6.93 -17.39 -1.34
CA ILE A 33 7.65 -16.53 -0.38
C ILE A 33 8.66 -15.65 -1.14
N MET A 34 8.65 -14.35 -0.85
CA MET A 34 9.63 -13.34 -1.27
C MET A 34 10.31 -12.74 -0.04
N SER A 35 11.55 -12.28 -0.16
CA SER A 35 12.34 -11.72 0.95
C SER A 35 13.21 -10.55 0.51
N VAL A 36 12.94 -9.36 1.04
CA VAL A 36 13.61 -8.11 0.63
C VAL A 36 14.17 -7.35 1.82
N GLY A 37 15.34 -6.75 1.60
CA GLY A 37 16.02 -5.90 2.57
C GLY A 37 16.73 -6.68 3.67
N GLN A 38 17.55 -5.97 4.45
CA GLN A 38 18.27 -6.50 5.59
C GLN A 38 18.44 -5.41 6.64
N ARG A 39 18.55 -5.80 7.92
CA ARG A 39 18.71 -4.87 9.07
C ARG A 39 17.64 -3.79 9.13
N LEU A 40 16.41 -4.11 8.73
CA LEU A 40 15.26 -3.21 8.75
C LEU A 40 14.71 -2.94 10.17
N ASN A 41 15.21 -3.67 11.17
CA ASN A 41 14.93 -3.50 12.59
C ASN A 41 15.92 -2.53 13.26
N ASN A 42 16.27 -1.43 12.59
CA ASN A 42 17.30 -0.46 13.02
C ASN A 42 16.72 0.81 13.67
N MET A 43 15.43 0.83 13.99
CA MET A 43 14.69 2.00 14.50
C MET A 43 14.69 3.20 13.54
N GLN A 44 14.78 2.96 12.24
CA GLN A 44 14.60 3.98 11.20
C GLN A 44 13.36 3.66 10.36
N TRP A 45 12.81 4.71 9.75
CA TRP A 45 11.71 4.54 8.81
C TRP A 45 12.17 3.83 7.54
N HIS A 46 11.35 2.90 7.08
CA HIS A 46 11.55 2.14 5.85
C HIS A 46 10.27 2.19 5.01
N THR A 47 10.43 2.41 3.71
CA THR A 47 9.31 2.34 2.78
C THR A 47 9.13 0.89 2.33
N VAL A 48 7.87 0.44 2.28
CA VAL A 48 7.50 -0.89 1.84
C VAL A 48 6.33 -0.75 0.87
N GLU A 49 6.47 -1.36 -0.30
CA GLU A 49 5.45 -1.35 -1.32
C GLU A 49 5.25 -2.76 -1.87
N ILE A 50 3.99 -3.18 -1.98
CA ILE A 50 3.60 -4.42 -2.63
C ILE A 50 2.74 -4.05 -3.83
N GLN A 51 3.22 -4.36 -5.03
CA GLN A 51 2.45 -4.20 -6.26
C GLN A 51 2.15 -5.58 -6.83
N ARG A 52 0.92 -5.79 -7.30
CA ARG A 52 0.58 -6.98 -8.07
C ARG A 52 -0.12 -6.59 -9.35
N ALA A 53 0.41 -7.08 -10.47
CA ALA A 53 -0.17 -6.92 -11.79
C ALA A 53 -0.34 -8.32 -12.40
N LYS A 54 -1.59 -8.78 -12.50
CA LYS A 54 -1.93 -10.13 -12.96
C LYS A 54 -1.18 -11.20 -12.14
N ALA A 55 -0.26 -11.92 -12.77
CA ALA A 55 0.51 -12.99 -12.15
C ALA A 55 1.86 -12.53 -11.59
N GLN A 56 2.25 -11.27 -11.81
CA GLN A 56 3.50 -10.71 -11.34
C GLN A 56 3.28 -9.94 -10.03
N THR A 57 4.09 -10.24 -9.03
CA THR A 57 4.15 -9.51 -7.76
C THR A 57 5.53 -8.90 -7.58
N ASN A 58 5.55 -7.61 -7.21
CA ASN A 58 6.75 -6.87 -6.85
C ASN A 58 6.67 -6.51 -5.36
N LEU A 59 7.72 -6.82 -4.61
CA LEU A 59 7.94 -6.32 -3.25
C LEU A 59 9.12 -5.35 -3.29
N VAL A 60 8.89 -4.11 -2.89
CA VAL A 60 9.90 -3.05 -2.89
C VAL A 60 10.13 -2.57 -1.47
N VAL A 61 11.40 -2.51 -1.04
CA VAL A 61 11.81 -1.99 0.26
C VAL A 61 12.97 -1.02 0.09
N ASN A 62 12.81 0.25 0.47
CA ASN A 62 13.83 1.30 0.28
C ASN A 62 14.43 1.34 -1.14
N ASN A 63 13.59 1.21 -2.17
CA ASN A 63 13.98 1.12 -3.60
C ASN A 63 14.67 -0.18 -4.04
N ILE A 64 14.81 -1.18 -3.17
CA ILE A 64 15.26 -2.52 -3.55
C ILE A 64 14.01 -3.33 -3.88
N ALA A 65 13.92 -3.80 -5.12
CA ALA A 65 12.78 -4.59 -5.59
C ALA A 65 13.14 -6.07 -5.74
N GLU A 66 12.22 -6.93 -5.35
CA GLU A 66 12.17 -8.32 -5.77
C GLU A 66 10.87 -8.54 -6.54
N THR A 67 10.96 -9.27 -7.65
CA THR A 67 9.84 -9.57 -8.53
C THR A 67 9.69 -11.07 -8.64
N MET A 68 8.46 -11.54 -8.57
CA MET A 68 8.12 -12.95 -8.73
C MET A 68 6.91 -13.10 -9.64
N GLU A 69 7.01 -14.03 -10.59
CA GLU A 69 5.89 -14.47 -11.41
C GLU A 69 5.31 -15.77 -10.83
N THR A 70 4.01 -15.79 -10.60
CA THR A 70 3.27 -17.00 -10.25
C THR A 70 2.56 -17.56 -11.48
N LYS A 71 2.09 -18.80 -11.43
CA LYS A 71 1.17 -19.27 -12.47
C LYS A 71 -0.10 -18.40 -12.43
N PRO A 72 -0.67 -18.02 -13.59
CA PRO A 72 -2.01 -17.46 -13.64
C PRO A 72 -2.96 -18.46 -12.99
N TYR A 73 -3.75 -18.01 -12.02
CA TYR A 73 -4.78 -18.83 -11.44
C TYR A 73 -6.11 -18.53 -12.15
N ASP A 74 -6.47 -19.42 -13.08
CA ASP A 74 -7.75 -19.35 -13.79
C ASP A 74 -8.84 -19.98 -12.91
N ILE A 75 -9.32 -19.24 -11.91
CA ILE A 75 -10.67 -19.48 -11.41
C ILE A 75 -11.52 -18.30 -11.84
N VAL A 76 -12.55 -18.61 -12.62
CA VAL A 76 -13.75 -17.77 -12.73
C VAL A 76 -14.35 -17.76 -11.32
N ARG A 77 -13.85 -16.85 -10.47
CA ARG A 77 -14.46 -16.60 -9.17
C ARG A 77 -15.75 -15.88 -9.49
N GLU A 78 -16.88 -16.49 -9.11
CA GLU A 78 -18.08 -15.68 -8.89
C GLU A 78 -17.68 -14.63 -7.85
N GLU A 79 -17.89 -13.35 -8.17
CA GLU A 79 -17.65 -12.23 -7.27
C GLU A 79 -18.63 -12.32 -6.09
N GLU A 80 -18.48 -13.34 -5.24
CA GLU A 80 -19.08 -13.33 -3.94
C GLU A 80 -18.35 -12.25 -3.14
N ASN A 81 -19.12 -11.24 -2.80
CA ASN A 81 -18.73 -10.04 -2.07
C ASN A 81 -18.32 -10.44 -0.62
N LYS A 82 -17.19 -11.13 -0.48
CA LYS A 82 -16.63 -11.52 0.81
C LYS A 82 -15.88 -10.32 1.39
N GLU A 83 -16.44 -9.75 2.45
CA GLU A 83 -15.74 -8.75 3.26
C GLU A 83 -14.45 -9.37 3.81
N SER A 84 -13.32 -8.97 3.24
CA SER A 84 -11.99 -9.44 3.65
C SER A 84 -11.31 -8.32 4.43
N PHE A 85 -11.00 -8.59 5.70
CA PHE A 85 -10.32 -7.60 6.55
C PHE A 85 -8.80 -7.62 6.36
N VAL A 86 -8.19 -6.45 6.53
CA VAL A 86 -6.73 -6.30 6.59
C VAL A 86 -6.32 -6.11 8.05
N PHE A 87 -5.47 -7.01 8.54
CA PHE A 87 -4.94 -6.95 9.90
C PHE A 87 -3.52 -6.37 9.89
N ILE A 88 -3.30 -5.31 10.66
CA ILE A 88 -2.00 -4.64 10.81
C ILE A 88 -1.58 -4.73 12.27
N GLY A 89 -0.30 -4.97 12.53
CA GLY A 89 0.20 -5.14 13.90
C GLY A 89 0.11 -6.57 14.43
N GLY A 90 -0.81 -7.38 13.92
CA GLY A 90 -0.98 -8.79 14.30
C GLY A 90 -2.42 -9.24 14.17
N MET A 91 -2.68 -10.52 14.38
CA MET A 91 -4.03 -11.07 14.34
C MET A 91 -4.66 -11.07 15.75
N PRO A 92 -5.92 -10.66 15.92
CA PRO A 92 -6.59 -10.71 17.20
C PRO A 92 -6.73 -12.14 17.74
N MET A 93 -6.44 -12.35 19.03
CA MET A 93 -6.41 -13.70 19.63
C MET A 93 -7.76 -14.42 19.61
N GLU A 94 -8.87 -13.67 19.55
CA GLU A 94 -10.22 -14.22 19.41
C GLU A 94 -10.44 -15.05 18.14
N TYR A 95 -9.65 -14.83 17.09
CA TYR A 95 -9.63 -15.68 15.91
C TYR A 95 -9.03 -17.07 16.17
N GLY A 96 -8.38 -17.29 17.31
CA GLY A 96 -7.87 -18.60 17.72
C GLY A 96 -8.96 -19.66 17.93
N ALA A 97 -10.22 -19.26 18.08
CA ALA A 97 -11.36 -20.18 18.12
C ALA A 97 -11.96 -20.47 16.72
N LYS A 98 -11.46 -19.81 15.66
CA LYS A 98 -11.97 -19.85 14.28
C LYS A 98 -10.88 -20.23 13.28
N LEU A 99 -9.94 -21.09 13.69
CA LEU A 99 -8.77 -21.46 12.88
C LEU A 99 -9.15 -22.13 11.55
N ASP A 100 -10.27 -22.84 11.53
CA ASP A 100 -10.84 -23.51 10.37
C ASP A 100 -11.31 -22.54 9.27
N ARG A 101 -11.48 -21.25 9.60
CA ARG A 101 -11.90 -20.21 8.67
C ARG A 101 -10.75 -19.40 8.08
N LEU A 102 -9.52 -19.69 8.50
CA LEU A 102 -8.34 -18.97 8.05
C LEU A 102 -7.64 -19.73 6.93
N ALA A 103 -7.32 -19.02 5.87
CA ALA A 103 -6.48 -19.56 4.80
C ALA A 103 -5.07 -19.94 5.31
N LEU A 104 -4.55 -19.22 6.32
CA LEU A 104 -3.30 -19.54 7.01
C LEU A 104 -3.47 -19.58 8.54
N PRO A 105 -3.89 -20.72 9.14
CA PRO A 105 -4.14 -20.80 10.58
C PRO A 105 -2.93 -20.50 11.47
N SER A 106 -1.70 -20.72 10.98
CA SER A 106 -0.47 -20.47 11.75
C SER A 106 -0.25 -19.00 12.08
N VAL A 107 -0.89 -18.07 11.35
CA VAL A 107 -0.69 -16.62 11.54
C VAL A 107 -1.12 -16.14 12.94
N ILE A 108 -2.05 -16.85 13.60
CA ILE A 108 -2.49 -16.56 14.97
C ILE A 108 -1.36 -16.67 15.99
N PHE A 109 -0.36 -17.51 15.70
CA PHE A 109 0.76 -17.76 16.60
C PHE A 109 1.98 -16.87 16.29
N GLU A 110 1.91 -16.05 15.24
CA GLU A 110 2.98 -15.12 14.92
C GLU A 110 3.03 -14.00 15.95
N PRO A 111 4.24 -13.53 16.33
CA PRO A 111 4.37 -12.44 17.27
C PRO A 111 3.76 -11.16 16.70
N GLN A 112 3.04 -10.43 17.55
CA GLN A 112 2.53 -9.11 17.20
C GLN A 112 3.70 -8.15 16.94
N PHE A 113 3.58 -7.35 15.88
CA PHE A 113 4.56 -6.35 15.51
C PHE A 113 4.66 -5.28 16.61
N ARG A 114 5.90 -4.95 16.97
CA ARG A 114 6.23 -3.90 17.93
C ARG A 114 7.08 -2.85 17.24
N GLY A 115 6.48 -1.72 16.93
CA GLY A 115 7.12 -0.60 16.25
C GLY A 115 6.09 0.42 15.81
N SER A 116 6.50 1.32 14.92
CA SER A 116 5.65 2.36 14.35
C SER A 116 5.31 2.03 12.90
N ILE A 117 4.06 2.30 12.52
CA ILE A 117 3.58 2.20 11.14
C ILE A 117 2.84 3.51 10.85
N GLN A 118 3.12 4.12 9.71
CA GLN A 118 2.44 5.33 9.24
C GLN A 118 2.22 5.23 7.73
N ASN A 119 1.32 6.05 7.19
CA ASN A 119 1.04 6.14 5.76
C ASN A 119 0.64 4.78 5.14
N VAL A 120 -0.24 4.04 5.82
CA VAL A 120 -0.83 2.84 5.22
C VAL A 120 -1.79 3.28 4.14
N LEU A 121 -1.49 2.90 2.90
CA LEU A 121 -2.26 3.28 1.72
C LEU A 121 -2.47 2.05 0.85
N TYR A 122 -3.59 2.01 0.13
CA TYR A 122 -3.87 0.99 -0.87
C TYR A 122 -4.52 1.62 -2.10
N SER A 123 -4.46 0.93 -3.24
CA SER A 123 -5.23 1.26 -4.43
C SER A 123 -5.74 -0.01 -5.08
N ASN A 124 -6.86 0.09 -5.79
CA ASN A 124 -7.45 -1.02 -6.51
C ASN A 124 -7.34 -0.79 -8.02
N CYS A 125 -6.67 -1.69 -8.75
CA CYS A 125 -6.61 -1.71 -10.21
C CYS A 125 -6.27 -0.37 -10.90
N GLY A 126 -5.34 0.40 -10.34
CA GLY A 126 -4.93 1.70 -10.88
C GLY A 126 -5.87 2.86 -10.51
N GLY A 127 -6.79 2.65 -9.58
CA GLY A 127 -7.52 3.72 -8.90
C GLY A 127 -6.61 4.58 -8.02
N PRO A 128 -7.16 5.65 -7.41
CA PRO A 128 -6.40 6.52 -6.53
C PRO A 128 -5.89 5.76 -5.30
N MET A 129 -4.82 6.27 -4.68
CA MET A 129 -4.38 5.80 -3.38
C MET A 129 -5.34 6.29 -2.29
N GLU A 130 -5.76 5.38 -1.43
CA GLU A 130 -6.70 5.62 -0.34
C GLU A 130 -6.10 5.17 1.01
N ALA A 131 -6.48 5.88 2.07
CA ALA A 131 -6.19 5.45 3.43
C ALA A 131 -7.28 4.47 3.92
N PRO A 132 -6.91 3.38 4.64
CA PRO A 132 -7.89 2.44 5.16
C PRO A 132 -8.67 3.05 6.32
N ILE A 133 -9.95 2.67 6.42
CA ILE A 133 -10.76 2.96 7.61
C ILE A 133 -10.38 1.97 8.71
N ARG A 134 -10.00 2.49 9.88
CA ARG A 134 -9.72 1.66 11.04
C ARG A 134 -11.03 1.21 11.68
N LEU A 135 -11.28 -0.10 11.66
CA LEU A 135 -12.48 -0.70 12.25
C LEU A 135 -12.31 -0.98 13.74
N GLU A 136 -11.17 -1.55 14.12
CA GLU A 136 -10.85 -1.91 15.50
C GLU A 136 -9.38 -1.60 15.82
N GLU A 137 -9.09 -1.33 17.09
CA GLU A 137 -7.73 -1.09 17.57
C GLU A 137 -7.51 -1.64 18.97
N SER A 138 -6.31 -2.18 19.20
CA SER A 138 -5.85 -2.62 20.50
C SER A 138 -4.34 -2.47 20.61
N GLY A 139 -3.86 -1.99 21.75
CA GLY A 139 -2.42 -1.84 22.00
C GLY A 139 -1.71 -0.75 21.18
N ILE A 140 -2.44 0.04 20.38
CA ILE A 140 -1.89 1.19 19.66
C ILE A 140 -1.59 2.29 20.67
N ARG A 141 -0.31 2.68 20.77
CA ARG A 141 0.16 3.77 21.62
C ARG A 141 0.79 4.83 20.73
N GLY A 142 -0.03 5.74 20.21
CA GLY A 142 0.43 6.88 19.42
C GLY A 142 0.21 8.18 20.16
N THR A 143 1.29 8.91 20.46
CA THR A 143 1.23 10.30 20.96
C THR A 143 1.27 11.32 19.82
N GLU A 144 1.66 10.90 18.62
CA GLU A 144 1.78 11.76 17.45
C GLU A 144 0.47 11.79 16.68
N LYS A 145 -0.06 12.99 16.46
CA LYS A 145 -1.23 13.20 15.62
C LYS A 145 -0.83 12.95 14.17
N ASP A 146 -1.65 12.17 13.47
CA ASP A 146 -1.55 12.08 12.02
C ASP A 146 -1.98 13.43 11.42
N LEU A 147 -1.00 14.16 10.89
CA LEU A 147 -1.19 15.52 10.38
C LEU A 147 -2.12 15.53 9.15
N CYS A 148 -2.10 14.47 8.34
CA CYS A 148 -2.98 14.31 7.19
C CYS A 148 -4.44 14.10 7.60
N LEU A 149 -4.69 13.37 8.70
CA LEU A 149 -6.05 13.20 9.23
C LEU A 149 -6.59 14.47 9.89
N GLU A 150 -5.72 15.31 10.45
CA GLU A 150 -6.14 16.57 11.08
C GLU A 150 -6.39 17.68 10.05
N ASN A 151 -5.49 17.85 9.07
CA ASN A 151 -5.63 18.85 8.03
C ASN A 151 -4.79 18.49 6.79
N ASP A 152 -5.42 17.83 5.82
CA ASP A 152 -4.82 17.51 4.53
C ASP A 152 -4.64 18.79 3.66
N PRO A 153 -3.40 19.22 3.38
CA PRO A 153 -3.13 20.39 2.54
C PRO A 153 -3.01 20.05 1.05
N CYS A 154 -3.04 18.77 0.67
CA CYS A 154 -2.78 18.31 -0.68
C CYS A 154 -3.99 18.59 -1.60
N LEU A 155 -3.72 19.21 -2.75
CA LEU A 155 -4.76 19.59 -3.70
C LEU A 155 -4.85 18.60 -4.86
N ASN A 156 -5.94 18.69 -5.62
CA ASN A 156 -6.12 18.00 -6.91
C ASN A 156 -5.92 16.48 -6.87
N GLY A 157 -6.26 15.85 -5.74
CA GLY A 157 -6.15 14.40 -5.56
C GLY A 157 -4.73 13.91 -5.26
N GLY A 158 -3.81 14.81 -4.88
CA GLY A 158 -2.51 14.42 -4.34
C GLY A 158 -2.65 13.63 -3.04
N THR A 159 -1.77 12.65 -2.82
CA THR A 159 -1.79 11.80 -1.64
C THR A 159 -1.03 12.46 -0.49
N CYS A 160 -1.69 12.64 0.65
CA CYS A 160 -1.09 13.19 1.86
C CYS A 160 -0.29 12.13 2.64
N LEU A 161 0.96 12.45 2.97
CA LEU A 161 1.84 11.60 3.77
C LEU A 161 2.33 12.35 5.02
N THR A 162 2.13 11.75 6.20
CA THR A 162 2.68 12.24 7.46
C THR A 162 4.13 11.78 7.61
N THR A 163 5.00 12.68 8.07
CA THR A 163 6.41 12.38 8.44
C THR A 163 6.72 12.96 9.82
N ASP A 164 7.85 12.56 10.42
CA ASP A 164 8.29 13.03 11.75
C ASP A 164 8.37 14.57 11.90
N LYS A 165 8.42 15.32 10.79
CA LYS A 165 8.64 16.77 10.80
C LYS A 165 7.55 17.58 10.12
N ARG A 166 6.84 17.01 9.14
CA ARG A 166 5.88 17.75 8.29
C ARG A 166 4.97 16.81 7.48
N VAL A 167 3.96 17.39 6.86
CA VAL A 167 3.20 16.76 5.76
C VAL A 167 3.98 16.85 4.45
N VAL A 168 3.88 15.81 3.62
CA VAL A 168 4.38 15.77 2.25
C VAL A 168 3.25 15.34 1.32
N CYS A 169 3.05 16.05 0.21
CA CYS A 169 2.09 15.68 -0.81
C CYS A 169 2.78 14.92 -1.95
N GLU A 170 2.33 13.70 -2.22
CA GLU A 170 2.73 12.92 -3.37
C GLU A 170 1.78 13.18 -4.54
N CYS A 171 2.30 13.77 -5.61
CA CYS A 171 1.50 14.19 -6.76
C CYS A 171 1.56 13.18 -7.91
N THR A 172 2.36 12.11 -7.80
CA THR A 172 2.39 11.05 -8.82
C THR A 172 1.00 10.48 -9.10
N GLY A 173 0.70 10.21 -10.37
CA GLY A 173 -0.63 9.78 -10.79
C GLY A 173 -1.63 10.92 -11.01
N THR A 174 -1.26 12.16 -10.68
CA THR A 174 -2.04 13.36 -11.00
C THR A 174 -1.42 14.13 -12.19
N SER A 175 -2.17 15.08 -12.76
CA SER A 175 -1.67 16.03 -13.76
C SER A 175 -1.10 17.31 -13.11
N TYR A 176 -0.72 17.24 -11.83
CA TYR A 176 -0.30 18.38 -11.02
C TYR A 176 1.06 18.16 -10.36
N ILE A 177 1.75 19.25 -10.06
CA ILE A 177 3.02 19.28 -9.34
C ILE A 177 3.05 20.42 -8.31
N GLY A 178 4.19 20.56 -7.61
CA GLY A 178 4.40 21.53 -6.54
C GLY A 178 4.20 20.91 -5.16
N ASP A 179 4.61 21.64 -4.12
CA ASP A 179 4.63 21.12 -2.74
C ASP A 179 3.27 20.63 -2.22
N PHE A 180 2.17 21.13 -2.80
CA PHE A 180 0.78 20.79 -2.45
C PHE A 180 -0.04 20.33 -3.67
N CYS A 181 0.62 19.91 -4.76
CA CYS A 181 -0.02 19.52 -6.01
C CYS A 181 -0.94 20.61 -6.62
N GLN A 182 -0.53 21.88 -6.49
CA GLN A 182 -1.33 23.05 -6.87
C GLN A 182 -1.07 23.54 -8.31
N ILE A 183 -0.03 23.06 -8.98
CA ILE A 183 0.40 23.55 -10.30
C ILE A 183 0.02 22.53 -11.37
N ALA A 184 -0.88 22.88 -12.28
CA ALA A 184 -1.23 22.02 -13.41
C ALA A 184 -0.07 21.92 -14.43
N LEU A 185 0.28 20.70 -14.83
CA LEU A 185 1.35 20.45 -15.82
C LEU A 185 1.06 21.10 -17.18
N THR A 186 -0.21 21.19 -17.59
CA THR A 186 -0.64 21.84 -18.83
C THR A 186 -0.19 23.31 -18.92
N LEU A 187 -0.20 24.03 -17.80
CA LEU A 187 0.22 25.43 -17.73
C LEU A 187 1.73 25.61 -17.93
N LEU A 188 2.54 24.58 -17.71
CA LEU A 188 3.98 24.62 -17.99
C LEU A 188 4.27 24.40 -19.47
N PHE A 189 3.53 23.50 -20.12
CA PHE A 189 3.65 23.28 -21.57
C PHE A 189 3.31 24.54 -22.37
N GLU A 190 2.24 25.25 -22.02
CA GLU A 190 1.87 26.51 -22.70
C GLU A 190 2.90 27.64 -22.48
N ARG A 191 3.58 27.66 -21.32
CA ARG A 191 4.66 28.63 -21.06
C ARG A 191 5.95 28.30 -21.80
N MET A 192 6.24 27.02 -22.02
CA MET A 192 7.41 26.59 -22.78
C MET A 192 7.21 26.67 -24.30
N PHE A 193 5.97 26.53 -24.78
CA PHE A 193 5.62 26.61 -26.20
C PHE A 193 4.42 27.54 -26.41
N PRO A 194 4.61 28.87 -26.35
CA PRO A 194 3.55 29.79 -26.71
C PRO A 194 3.20 29.59 -28.19
N ILE A 195 1.93 29.25 -28.47
CA ILE A 195 1.41 29.19 -29.83
C ILE A 195 1.37 30.64 -30.36
N GLU A 196 2.34 31.03 -31.18
CA GLU A 196 2.27 32.28 -31.94
C GLU A 196 1.12 32.20 -32.94
N ASN A 197 -0.02 32.81 -32.59
CA ASN A 197 -1.10 33.05 -33.54
C ASN A 197 -0.63 34.08 -34.58
N SER A 198 0.01 33.63 -35.65
CA SER A 198 0.25 34.43 -36.84
C SER A 198 -1.09 34.73 -37.53
N LYS A 199 -1.72 35.85 -37.19
CA LYS A 199 -2.81 36.43 -37.98
C LYS A 199 -2.27 36.77 -39.37
N GLY A 200 -2.49 35.87 -40.33
CA GLY A 200 -2.27 36.15 -41.75
C GLY A 200 -3.13 37.35 -42.18
N LYS A 201 -2.46 38.44 -42.54
CA LYS A 201 -3.06 39.57 -43.26
C LYS A 201 -3.69 39.05 -44.54
N LYS A 202 -5.00 39.25 -44.69
CA LYS A 202 -5.66 39.23 -45.99
C LYS A 202 -5.03 40.33 -46.86
N GLN A 203 -4.56 39.96 -48.05
CA GLN A 203 -4.32 40.86 -49.16
C GLN A 203 -5.35 40.53 -50.24
#